data_AF-A0A2R3ITE8-F1
#
_entry.id   AF-A0A2R3ITE8-F1
#
_cell.length_a   1.000
_cell.length_b   1.000
_cell.length_c   1.000
_cell.angle_alpha   90.00
_cell.angle_beta   90.00
_cell.angle_gamma   90.00
#
_symmetry.space_group_name_H-M   'P 1'
#
loop_
_entity.id
_entity.type
_entity.pdbx_description
1 polymer ?
#
loop_
_entity_poly.entity_id
_entity_poly.type
_entity_poly.pdbx_seq_one_letter_code
_entity_poly.pdbx_strand_id
1 'polypeptide(L)' 'MDPCFIELGQTVEERYRRYVTFVKEAIPAEELKLIREAVQRGQLTGNQRFLDEIERVAGVRIERRGQGRPRLE' A
#
# COMPACT_ATOMS: atom_id res chain seq x y z
N MET A 1 0.27 -25.86 -0.17
CA MET A 1 -0.53 -24.69 0.24
C MET A 1 0.42 -23.54 0.51
N ASP A 2 -0.02 -22.30 0.29
CA ASP A 2 0.77 -21.10 0.53
C ASP A 2 1.19 -20.96 2.01
N PRO A 3 2.46 -20.61 2.34
CA PRO A 3 2.92 -20.47 3.73
C PRO A 3 2.14 -19.44 4.55
N CYS A 4 1.80 -18.27 3.98
CA CYS A 4 1.04 -17.25 4.69
C CYS A 4 -0.36 -17.77 5.08
N PHE A 5 -0.99 -18.57 4.22
CA PHE A 5 -2.26 -19.21 4.55
C PHE A 5 -2.11 -20.25 5.67
N ILE A 6 -1.01 -21.01 5.70
CA ILE A 6 -0.75 -22.00 6.76
C ILE A 6 -0.55 -21.32 8.11
N GLU A 7 0.14 -20.19 8.14
CA GLU A 7 0.39 -19.40 9.35
C GLU A 7 -0.88 -18.80 9.97
N LEU A 8 -1.99 -18.74 9.22
CA LEU A 8 -3.27 -18.25 9.76
C LEU A 8 -3.82 -19.12 10.88
N GLY A 9 -3.39 -20.37 11.08
CA GLY A 9 -3.96 -21.20 12.15
C GLY A 9 -3.41 -22.62 12.19
N GLN A 10 -3.59 -23.28 13.33
CA GLN A 10 -3.11 -24.64 13.55
C GLN A 10 -4.04 -25.67 12.91
N THR A 11 -5.35 -25.43 12.89
CA THR A 11 -6.34 -26.30 12.23
C THR A 11 -6.81 -25.73 10.89
N VAL A 12 -7.43 -26.60 10.06
CA VAL A 12 -8.01 -26.19 8.79
C VAL A 12 -9.13 -25.17 9.02
N GLU A 13 -9.99 -25.42 9.99
CA GLU A 13 -11.13 -24.58 10.35
C GLU A 13 -10.67 -23.20 10.83
N GLU A 14 -9.59 -23.13 11.63
CA GLU A 14 -9.03 -21.88 12.11
C GLU A 14 -8.47 -21.03 10.97
N ARG A 15 -7.74 -21.65 10.03
CA ARG A 15 -7.21 -20.98 8.83
C ARG A 15 -8.34 -20.40 7.98
N TYR A 16 -9.37 -21.19 7.67
CA TYR A 16 -10.52 -20.71 6.90
C TYR A 16 -11.24 -19.56 7.60
N ARG A 17 -11.52 -19.69 8.89
CA ARG A 17 -12.21 -18.64 9.66
C ARG A 17 -11.43 -17.34 9.65
N ARG A 18 -10.12 -17.37 9.95
CA ARG A 18 -9.26 -16.18 9.98
C ARG A 18 -9.05 -15.57 8.61
N TYR A 19 -8.91 -16.38 7.57
CA TYR A 19 -8.85 -15.89 6.19
C TYR A 19 -10.14 -15.14 5.81
N VAL A 20 -11.31 -15.71 6.11
CA VAL A 20 -12.60 -15.06 5.85
C VAL A 20 -12.74 -13.76 6.64
N THR A 21 -12.30 -13.73 7.91
CA THR A 21 -12.26 -12.50 8.70
C THR A 21 -11.38 -11.44 8.04
N PHE A 22 -10.13 -11.78 7.72
CA PHE A 22 -9.18 -10.88 7.06
C PHE A 22 -9.72 -10.29 5.75
N VAL A 23 -10.33 -11.11 4.90
CA VAL A 23 -10.89 -10.64 3.60
C VAL A 23 -12.13 -9.76 3.80
N LYS A 24 -12.88 -9.95 4.88
CA LYS A 24 -14.08 -9.15 5.20
C LYS A 24 -13.76 -7.88 5.98
N GLU A 25 -12.57 -7.77 6.58
CA GLU A 25 -12.15 -6.56 7.29
C GLU A 25 -12.11 -5.38 6.32
N ALA A 26 -12.67 -4.25 6.77
CA ALA A 26 -12.63 -3.03 5.97
C ALA A 26 -11.20 -2.51 5.94
N ILE A 27 -10.77 -2.03 4.76
CA ILE A 27 -9.47 -1.36 4.62
C ILE A 27 -9.47 -0.12 5.53
N PRO A 28 -8.42 0.10 6.35
CA PRO A 28 -8.30 1.29 7.18
C PRO A 28 -8.54 2.58 6.39
N ALA A 29 -9.21 3.56 7.01
CA ALA A 29 -9.60 4.80 6.32
C ALA A 29 -8.39 5.56 5.76
N GLU A 30 -7.28 5.52 6.47
CA GLU A 30 -6.00 6.12 6.13
C GLU A 30 -5.38 5.46 4.90
N GLU A 31 -5.40 4.12 4.82
CA GLU A 31 -4.92 3.38 3.65
C GLU A 31 -5.80 3.63 2.43
N LEU A 32 -7.13 3.62 2.61
CA LEU A 32 -8.04 3.97 1.53
C LEU A 32 -7.85 5.41 1.04
N LYS A 33 -7.58 6.35 1.94
CA LYS A 33 -7.28 7.74 1.58
C LYS A 33 -5.98 7.81 0.78
N LEU A 34 -4.92 7.14 1.22
CA LEU A 34 -3.64 7.06 0.51
C LEU A 34 -3.84 6.52 -0.90
N ILE A 35 -4.54 5.39 -1.06
CA ILE A 35 -4.80 4.78 -2.37
C ILE A 35 -5.58 5.74 -3.27
N ARG A 36 -6.65 6.37 -2.75
CA ARG A 36 -7.46 7.31 -3.53
C ARG A 36 -6.65 8.52 -3.99
N GLU A 37 -5.91 9.15 -3.08
CA GLU A 37 -5.07 10.31 -3.42
C GLU A 37 -3.98 9.94 -4.42
N ALA A 38 -3.35 8.77 -4.24
CA ALA A 38 -2.31 8.28 -5.12
C ALA A 38 -2.85 8.00 -6.53
N VAL A 39 -3.97 7.30 -6.66
CA VAL A 39 -4.61 7.02 -7.96
C VAL A 39 -5.03 8.31 -8.66
N GLN A 40 -5.65 9.25 -7.94
CA GLN A 40 -6.09 10.52 -8.52
C GLN A 40 -4.93 11.38 -9.04
N ARG A 41 -3.74 11.24 -8.45
CA ARG A 41 -2.56 12.06 -8.78
C ARG A 41 -1.50 11.31 -9.59
N GLY A 42 -1.72 10.04 -9.90
CA GLY A 42 -0.69 9.17 -10.51
C GLY A 42 0.53 8.97 -9.62
N GLN A 43 0.37 8.99 -8.29
CA GLN A 43 1.46 8.79 -7.33
C GLN A 43 1.56 7.33 -6.88
N LEU A 44 2.72 6.97 -6.34
CA LEU A 44 3.00 5.62 -5.85
C LEU A 44 2.42 5.40 -4.44
N THR A 45 1.86 4.22 -4.22
CA THR A 45 1.25 3.77 -2.94
C THR A 45 2.22 3.01 -2.02
N GLY A 46 3.51 2.98 -2.35
CA GLY A 46 4.54 2.31 -1.55
C GLY A 46 5.00 3.08 -0.30
N ASN A 47 5.74 2.37 0.55
CA ASN A 47 6.49 2.96 1.66
C ASN A 47 7.79 3.64 1.18
N GLN A 48 8.53 4.31 2.07
CA GLN A 48 9.74 5.04 1.69
C GLN A 48 10.76 4.15 0.95
N ARG A 49 11.01 2.93 1.45
CA ARG A 49 11.93 1.99 0.80
C ARG A 49 11.50 1.66 -0.63
N PHE A 50 10.21 1.47 -0.88
CA PHE A 50 9.69 1.25 -2.23
C PHE A 50 9.91 2.48 -3.12
N LEU A 51 9.69 3.68 -2.60
CA LEU A 51 9.93 4.92 -3.34
C LEU A 51 11.40 5.05 -3.72
N ASP A 52 12.32 4.88 -2.75
CA ASP A 52 13.76 4.98 -2.96
C ASP A 52 14.24 4.00 -4.04
N GLU A 53 13.71 2.77 -4.03
CA GLU A 53 14.00 1.74 -5.03
C GLU A 53 13.50 2.14 -6.43
N ILE A 54 12.27 2.67 -6.54
CA ILE A 54 11.74 3.12 -7.83
C ILE A 54 12.48 4.36 -8.33
N GLU A 55 12.84 5.32 -7.47
CA GLU A 55 13.66 6.47 -7.84
C GLU A 55 15.01 6.03 -8.40
N ARG A 56 15.65 5.06 -7.73
CA ARG A 56 16.93 4.47 -8.17
C ARG A 56 16.81 3.78 -9.53
N VAL A 57 15.75 2.99 -9.75
CA VAL A 57 15.53 2.25 -11.00
C VAL A 57 15.12 3.17 -12.15
N ALA A 58 14.26 4.15 -11.88
CA ALA A 58 13.74 5.07 -12.90
C ALA A 58 14.72 6.21 -13.22
N GLY A 59 15.68 6.51 -12.32
CA GLY A 59 16.60 7.64 -12.46
C GLY A 59 15.91 9.00 -12.34
N VAL A 60 14.70 9.05 -11.77
CA VAL A 60 13.88 10.26 -11.63
C VAL A 60 13.44 10.38 -10.17
N ARG A 61 13.51 11.59 -9.64
CA ARG A 61 13.03 11.90 -8.29
C ARG A 61 11.50 11.91 -8.24
N ILE A 62 10.92 11.20 -7.27
CA ILE A 62 9.49 11.03 -7.05
C ILE A 62 9.13 11.73 -5.74
N GLU A 63 8.77 13.00 -5.82
CA GLU A 63 8.31 13.76 -4.65
C GLU A 63 6.79 13.69 -4.49
N ARG A 64 6.32 13.41 -3.27
CA ARG A 64 4.90 13.59 -2.88
C ARG A 64 4.59 15.07 -2.64
N ARG A 65 4.89 15.95 -3.61
CA ARG A 65 4.51 17.36 -3.53
C ARG A 65 3.02 17.54 -3.82
N GLY A 66 2.38 18.44 -3.08
CA GLY A 66 1.04 18.92 -3.42
C GLY A 66 1.06 19.67 -4.75
N GLN A 67 -0.09 19.69 -5.45
CA GLN A 67 -0.24 20.51 -6.65
C GLN A 67 -0.05 22.00 -6.30
N GLY A 68 0.80 22.70 -7.06
CA GLY A 68 1.04 24.13 -6.89
C GLY A 68 2.28 24.58 -7.65
N ARG A 69 2.20 25.75 -8.30
CA ARG A 69 3.38 26.38 -8.93
C ARG A 69 4.37 26.73 -7.81
N PRO A 70 5.68 26.50 -7.98
CA PRO A 70 6.69 26.99 -7.04
C PRO A 70 6.47 28.48 -6.81
N ARG A 71 6.52 28.91 -5.54
CA ARG A 71 6.44 30.33 -5.19
C ARG A 71 7.67 31.00 -5.83
N LEU A 72 7.46 31.97 -6.73
CA LEU A 72 8.56 32.82 -7.17
C LEU A 72 9.01 33.62 -5.94
N GLU A 73 10.30 33.54 -5.61
CA GLU A 73 10.95 34.57 -4.80
C GLU A 73 11.16 35.83 -5.64
#